data_AF-A0A9P1GGS3-F1
#
_entry.id   AF-A0A9P1GGS3-F1
#
_cell.length_a   1.000
_cell.length_b   1.000
_cell.length_c   1.000
_cell.angle_alpha   90.00
_cell.angle_beta   90.00
_cell.angle_gamma   90.00
#
_symmetry.space_group_name_H-M   'P 1'
#
loop_
_entity.id
_entity.type
_entity.pdbx_description
1 polymer ?
#
loop_
_entity_poly.entity_id
_entity_poly.type
_entity_poly.pdbx_seq_one_letter_code
_entity_poly.pdbx_strand_id
1 'polypeptide(L)'
;ANAFYDGLLAHLLIVPAWVIPPGLLFGSLAVAGAPLGFKGVVTTLCAGVALLQFPKKLRPGFCLLVLFMAVSSYKTYAILAAILASFLTFLVTRSGKIARHPWLFDFVSSRAKGFYSATALRGALDDIRPSKSFLGFHPHGCLCAGFTINGTFNPDFIRACKRVFFLCDPVLRHKNPGFQLMAEAYEAEDRAIEACDAPGFKKHMASGVNVAFNPGGFMDATVFKHGKDVCVLKSKKGFIKYCLQFGYRAHPVYTFGECETYYTFTGLKKLRMKLAGNNVPAVAFLGWPLLPFLPRPQSKILTYVGPGIDMPQIDSPSQEDVERWHKVYAEALQRLFDENKAAAGYPNAKLEIL
;
A
#
# COMPACT_ATOMS: atom_id res chain seq x y z
N ALA A 1 8.26 17.40 -21.72
CA ALA A 1 9.31 16.36 -21.62
C ALA A 1 9.87 16.28 -20.20
N ASN A 2 10.48 17.34 -19.66
CA ASN A 2 11.18 17.30 -18.36
C ASN A 2 10.32 16.77 -17.19
N ALA A 3 9.08 17.25 -17.03
CA ALA A 3 8.21 16.81 -15.93
C ALA A 3 7.89 15.31 -15.95
N PHE A 4 7.73 14.71 -17.13
CA PHE A 4 7.47 13.27 -17.26
C PHE A 4 8.71 12.46 -16.86
N TYR A 5 9.90 12.86 -17.32
CA TYR A 5 11.13 12.15 -16.97
C TYR A 5 11.43 12.24 -15.47
N ASP A 6 11.24 13.42 -14.87
CA ASP A 6 11.33 13.58 -13.42
C ASP A 6 10.33 12.67 -12.68
N GLY A 7 9.08 12.64 -13.14
CA GLY A 7 8.04 11.76 -12.62
C GLY A 7 8.38 10.28 -12.75
N LEU A 8 8.95 9.88 -13.89
CA LEU A 8 9.42 8.52 -14.15
C LEU A 8 10.54 8.13 -13.19
N LEU A 9 11.52 9.00 -12.96
CA LEU A 9 12.59 8.75 -11.98
C LEU A 9 12.05 8.54 -10.56
N ALA A 10 11.08 9.36 -10.14
CA ALA A 10 10.42 9.17 -8.86
C ALA A 10 9.66 7.84 -8.78
N HIS A 11 8.97 7.43 -9.85
CA HIS A 11 8.27 6.14 -9.91
C HIS A 11 9.21 4.94 -9.94
N LEU A 12 10.36 5.07 -10.60
CA LEU A 12 11.44 4.07 -10.59
C LEU A 12 12.11 3.93 -9.21
N LEU A 13 11.96 4.91 -8.33
CA LEU A 13 12.41 4.80 -6.95
C LEU A 13 11.36 4.10 -6.07
N ILE A 14 10.10 4.54 -6.12
CA ILE A 14 9.07 4.09 -5.16
C ILE A 14 8.38 2.78 -5.56
N VAL A 15 8.07 2.56 -6.84
CA VAL A 15 7.29 1.40 -7.27
C VAL A 15 8.12 0.12 -7.19
N PRO A 16 9.38 0.08 -7.66
CA PRO A 16 10.25 -1.08 -7.49
C PRO A 16 10.39 -1.54 -6.04
N ALA A 17 10.57 -0.62 -5.10
CA ALA A 17 10.67 -0.94 -3.67
C ALA A 17 9.43 -1.70 -3.16
N TRP A 18 8.26 -1.49 -3.77
CA TRP A 18 7.04 -2.23 -3.46
C TRP A 18 6.97 -3.58 -4.18
N VAL A 19 7.16 -3.62 -5.51
CA VAL A 19 6.77 -4.79 -6.32
C VAL A 19 7.89 -5.80 -6.57
N ILE A 20 9.15 -5.36 -6.62
CA ILE A 20 10.28 -6.20 -7.05
C ILE A 20 10.80 -7.12 -5.94
N PRO A 21 11.03 -6.67 -4.69
CA PRO A 21 11.77 -7.46 -3.71
C PRO A 21 11.18 -8.84 -3.38
N PRO A 22 9.84 -9.03 -3.26
CA PRO A 22 9.28 -10.37 -3.06
C PRO A 22 9.59 -11.31 -4.23
N GLY A 23 9.37 -10.85 -5.46
CA GLY A 23 9.68 -11.61 -6.68
C GLY A 23 11.19 -11.89 -6.82
N LEU A 24 12.03 -10.92 -6.48
CA LEU A 24 13.47 -11.05 -6.51
C LEU A 24 13.98 -12.08 -5.49
N LEU A 25 13.39 -12.12 -4.28
CA LEU A 25 13.73 -13.11 -3.26
C LEU A 25 13.40 -14.53 -3.76
N PHE A 26 12.16 -14.78 -4.19
CA PHE A 26 11.75 -16.10 -4.65
C PHE A 26 12.45 -16.51 -5.95
N GLY A 27 12.67 -15.58 -6.87
CA GLY A 27 13.46 -15.80 -8.08
C GLY A 27 14.90 -16.18 -7.77
N SER A 28 15.54 -15.48 -6.82
CA SER A 28 16.91 -15.80 -6.37
C SER A 28 17.00 -17.18 -5.72
N LEU A 29 16.00 -17.56 -4.93
CA LEU A 29 15.93 -18.90 -4.33
C LEU A 29 15.77 -19.99 -5.41
N ALA A 30 14.88 -19.78 -6.38
CA ALA A 30 14.71 -20.72 -7.49
C ALA A 30 16.02 -20.89 -8.30
N VAL A 31 16.71 -19.79 -8.61
CA VAL A 31 18.01 -19.83 -9.30
C VAL A 31 19.08 -20.53 -8.46
N ALA A 32 19.10 -20.32 -7.15
CA ALA A 32 20.03 -21.00 -6.24
C ALA A 32 19.81 -22.52 -6.21
N GLY A 33 18.55 -22.98 -6.29
CA GLY A 33 18.20 -24.41 -6.31
C GLY A 33 18.27 -25.07 -7.68
N ALA A 34 18.26 -24.31 -8.78
CA ALA A 34 18.17 -24.82 -10.15
C ALA A 34 19.23 -25.87 -10.54
N PRO A 35 20.53 -25.76 -10.16
CA PRO A 35 21.53 -26.78 -10.49
C PRO A 35 21.23 -28.17 -9.90
N LEU A 36 20.45 -28.23 -8.81
CA LEU A 36 20.12 -29.45 -8.09
C LEU A 36 18.78 -30.05 -8.56
N GLY A 37 18.29 -29.60 -9.72
CA GLY A 37 17.05 -30.05 -10.33
C GLY A 37 15.80 -29.64 -9.54
N PHE A 38 14.69 -30.30 -9.85
CA PHE A 38 13.38 -29.99 -9.27
C PHE A 38 13.38 -30.02 -7.74
N LYS A 39 14.01 -31.03 -7.13
CA LYS A 39 14.11 -31.15 -5.67
C LYS A 39 14.88 -29.96 -5.07
N GLY A 40 15.95 -29.51 -5.71
CA GLY A 40 16.71 -28.33 -5.28
C GLY A 40 15.89 -27.04 -5.28
N VAL A 41 15.17 -26.80 -6.38
CA VAL A 41 14.27 -25.64 -6.50
C VAL A 41 13.18 -25.67 -5.43
N VAL A 42 12.53 -26.82 -5.23
CA VAL A 42 11.49 -26.96 -4.20
C VAL A 42 12.06 -26.71 -2.81
N THR A 43 13.19 -27.32 -2.46
CA THR A 43 13.82 -27.16 -1.13
C THR A 43 14.20 -25.71 -0.85
N THR A 44 14.80 -25.01 -1.82
CA THR A 44 15.20 -23.60 -1.66
C THR A 44 14.00 -22.65 -1.57
N LEU A 45 12.93 -22.90 -2.33
CA LEU A 45 11.68 -22.15 -2.19
C LEU A 45 10.99 -22.42 -0.84
N CYS A 46 10.95 -23.66 -0.36
CA CYS A 46 10.45 -24.01 0.97
C CYS A 46 11.26 -23.33 2.07
N ALA A 47 12.60 -23.28 1.93
CA ALA A 47 13.46 -22.51 2.83
C ALA A 47 13.11 -21.02 2.81
N GLY A 48 12.79 -20.44 1.64
CA GLY A 48 12.28 -19.07 1.50
C GLY A 48 10.97 -18.81 2.23
N VAL A 49 10.00 -19.71 2.09
CA VAL A 49 8.74 -19.62 2.85
C VAL A 49 9.04 -19.70 4.34
N ALA A 50 9.91 -20.62 4.76
CA ALA A 50 10.30 -20.76 6.15
C ALA A 50 10.99 -19.49 6.69
N LEU A 51 11.86 -18.85 5.90
CA LEU A 51 12.51 -17.59 6.24
C LEU A 51 11.52 -16.47 6.57
N LEU A 52 10.37 -16.43 5.88
CA LEU A 52 9.35 -15.40 6.09
C LEU A 52 8.36 -15.74 7.21
N GLN A 53 8.23 -17.01 7.59
CA GLN A 53 7.23 -17.48 8.57
C GLN A 53 7.84 -17.78 9.95
N PHE A 54 9.07 -18.27 10.03
CA PHE A 54 9.69 -18.70 11.28
C PHE A 54 10.41 -17.56 12.03
N PRO A 55 10.68 -17.75 13.35
CA PRO A 55 11.36 -16.77 14.19
C PRO A 55 12.70 -16.30 13.64
N LYS A 56 13.05 -15.04 13.89
CA LYS A 56 14.31 -14.42 13.40
C LYS A 56 15.57 -15.25 13.71
N LYS A 57 15.60 -15.92 14.86
CA LYS A 57 16.73 -16.76 15.31
C LYS A 57 17.04 -17.95 14.40
N LEU A 58 16.05 -18.48 13.68
CA LEU A 58 16.21 -19.65 12.80
C LEU A 58 16.64 -19.27 11.38
N ARG A 59 16.51 -18.00 11.01
CA ARG A 59 16.72 -17.52 9.64
C ARG A 59 18.16 -17.67 9.14
N PRO A 60 19.22 -17.44 9.93
CA PRO A 60 20.59 -17.74 9.51
C PRO A 60 20.77 -19.19 9.08
N GLY A 61 20.14 -20.15 9.77
CA GLY A 61 20.21 -21.57 9.43
C GLY A 61 19.62 -21.88 8.05
N PHE A 62 18.47 -21.28 7.70
CA PHE A 62 17.89 -21.44 6.37
C PHE A 62 18.74 -20.78 5.26
N CYS A 63 19.33 -19.61 5.52
CA CYS A 63 20.27 -18.99 4.57
C CYS A 63 21.51 -19.86 4.37
N LEU A 64 22.08 -20.42 5.43
CA LEU A 64 23.23 -21.32 5.37
C LEU A 64 22.89 -22.61 4.60
N LEU A 65 21.69 -23.16 4.77
CA LEU A 65 21.22 -24.31 4.01
C LEU A 65 21.18 -24.01 2.50
N VAL A 66 20.55 -22.89 2.11
CA VAL A 66 20.46 -22.47 0.70
C VAL A 66 21.85 -22.21 0.13
N LEU A 67 22.72 -21.55 0.88
CA LEU A 67 24.09 -21.28 0.46
C LEU A 67 24.92 -22.57 0.32
N PHE A 68 24.81 -23.50 1.27
CA PHE A 68 25.48 -24.80 1.20
C PHE A 68 25.05 -25.56 -0.04
N MET A 69 23.74 -25.66 -0.29
CA MET A 69 23.19 -26.29 -1.50
C MET A 69 23.74 -25.65 -2.78
N ALA A 70 23.76 -24.32 -2.85
CA ALA A 70 24.28 -23.59 -4.00
C ALA A 70 25.79 -23.83 -4.21
N VAL A 71 26.58 -23.84 -3.14
CA VAL A 71 28.02 -24.12 -3.18
C VAL A 71 28.30 -25.55 -3.63
N SER A 72 27.54 -26.54 -3.12
CA SER A 72 27.67 -27.95 -3.50
C SER A 72 27.41 -28.22 -4.99
N SER A 73 26.74 -27.29 -5.68
CA SER A 73 26.51 -27.38 -7.12
C SER A 73 27.69 -26.96 -8.00
N TYR A 74 28.69 -26.28 -7.42
CA TYR A 74 29.83 -25.67 -8.13
C TYR A 74 29.41 -24.68 -9.24
N LYS A 75 28.19 -24.13 -9.18
CA LYS A 75 27.68 -23.14 -10.15
C LYS A 75 27.72 -21.73 -9.57
N THR A 76 28.53 -20.86 -10.14
CA THR A 76 28.69 -19.47 -9.68
C THR A 76 27.37 -18.69 -9.65
N TYR A 77 26.51 -18.86 -10.66
CA TYR A 77 25.22 -18.16 -10.70
C TYR A 77 24.30 -18.54 -9.52
N ALA A 78 24.34 -19.80 -9.08
CA ALA A 78 23.54 -20.28 -7.97
C ALA A 78 24.06 -19.74 -6.64
N ILE A 79 25.38 -19.65 -6.48
CA ILE A 79 26.03 -19.05 -5.31
C ILE A 79 25.68 -17.56 -5.21
N LEU A 80 25.79 -16.80 -6.30
CA LEU A 80 25.42 -15.38 -6.34
C LEU A 80 23.93 -15.18 -6.00
N ALA A 81 23.05 -16.04 -6.51
CA ALA A 81 21.62 -15.99 -6.20
C ALA A 81 21.34 -16.32 -4.72
N ALA A 82 22.03 -17.29 -4.14
CA ALA A 82 21.94 -17.59 -2.71
C ALA A 82 22.43 -16.43 -1.82
N ILE A 83 23.51 -15.75 -2.22
CA ILE A 83 24.01 -14.54 -1.55
C ILE A 83 22.98 -13.43 -1.61
N LEU A 84 22.40 -13.17 -2.79
CA LEU A 84 21.35 -12.16 -2.96
C LEU A 84 20.10 -12.47 -2.12
N ALA A 85 19.64 -13.73 -2.13
CA ALA A 85 18.51 -14.16 -1.29
C ALA A 85 18.81 -13.98 0.20
N SER A 86 20.05 -14.26 0.63
CA SER A 86 20.49 -14.05 2.01
C SER A 86 20.55 -12.57 2.38
N PHE A 87 21.03 -11.72 1.47
CA PHE A 87 21.06 -10.27 1.66
C PHE A 87 19.66 -9.67 1.76
N LEU A 88 18.74 -10.03 0.86
CA LEU A 88 17.34 -9.61 0.93
C LEU A 88 16.67 -10.06 2.23
N THR A 89 16.97 -11.28 2.67
CA THR A 89 16.50 -11.80 3.96
C THR A 89 17.05 -11.00 5.13
N PHE A 90 18.35 -10.65 5.10
CA PHE A 90 19.00 -9.81 6.10
C PHE A 90 18.32 -8.44 6.22
N LEU A 91 17.99 -7.80 5.10
CA LEU A 91 17.31 -6.50 5.09
C LEU A 91 15.95 -6.52 5.80
N VAL A 92 15.23 -7.65 5.73
CA VAL A 92 13.96 -7.87 6.44
C VAL A 92 14.17 -8.20 7.92
N THR A 93 15.28 -8.85 8.26
CA THR A 93 15.50 -9.40 9.62
C THR A 93 16.25 -8.47 10.55
N ARG A 94 17.01 -7.51 9.99
CA ARG A 94 17.86 -6.60 10.74
C ARG A 94 17.13 -5.96 11.92
N SER A 95 17.87 -5.71 12.98
CA SER A 95 17.44 -4.89 14.10
C SER A 95 17.61 -3.41 13.77
N GLY A 96 16.78 -2.56 14.39
CA GLY A 96 16.84 -1.11 14.22
C GLY A 96 16.21 -0.59 12.93
N LYS A 97 16.21 0.74 12.80
CA LYS A 97 15.79 1.46 11.59
C LYS A 97 17.02 2.05 10.90
N ILE A 98 16.97 2.20 9.58
CA ILE A 98 17.95 3.03 8.88
C ILE A 98 17.74 4.50 9.24
N ALA A 99 18.71 5.34 8.89
CA ALA A 99 18.58 6.79 9.05
C ALA A 99 17.40 7.32 8.24
N ARG A 100 16.72 8.33 8.81
CA ARG A 100 15.72 9.12 8.11
C ARG A 100 16.42 9.92 7.00
N HIS A 101 15.79 10.00 5.84
CA HIS A 101 16.37 10.67 4.69
C HIS A 101 15.38 11.69 4.12
N PRO A 102 15.44 12.95 4.59
CA PRO A 102 14.52 14.02 4.15
C PRO A 102 14.46 14.17 2.63
N TRP A 103 15.61 13.97 1.96
CA TRP A 103 15.71 14.05 0.50
C TRP A 103 14.75 13.11 -0.23
N LEU A 104 14.42 11.93 0.34
CA LEU A 104 13.50 10.99 -0.31
C LEU A 104 12.12 11.62 -0.47
N PHE A 105 11.62 12.24 0.59
CA PHE A 105 10.33 12.93 0.56
C PHE A 105 10.38 14.10 -0.43
N ASP A 106 11.40 14.95 -0.36
CA ASP A 106 11.54 16.12 -1.24
C ASP A 106 11.67 15.70 -2.71
N PHE A 107 12.44 14.65 -2.98
CA PHE A 107 12.65 14.11 -4.32
C PHE A 107 11.35 13.59 -4.93
N VAL A 108 10.62 12.75 -4.19
CA VAL A 108 9.38 12.13 -4.68
C VAL A 108 8.27 13.18 -4.78
N SER A 109 8.08 14.02 -3.76
CA SER A 109 7.01 15.01 -3.73
C SER A 109 7.11 16.08 -4.82
N SER A 110 8.34 16.49 -5.17
CA SER A 110 8.57 17.49 -6.23
C SER A 110 8.43 16.94 -7.64
N ARG A 111 8.55 15.62 -7.84
CA ARG A 111 8.67 15.01 -9.17
C ARG A 111 7.54 14.06 -9.54
N ALA A 112 7.07 13.23 -8.60
CA ALA A 112 6.19 12.10 -8.91
C ALA A 112 4.88 12.51 -9.61
N LYS A 113 4.36 13.72 -9.33
CA LYS A 113 3.17 14.26 -9.98
C LYS A 113 3.30 14.36 -11.50
N GLY A 114 4.52 14.57 -12.02
CA GLY A 114 4.79 14.71 -13.46
C GLY A 114 4.67 13.40 -14.26
N PHE A 115 4.56 12.25 -13.59
CA PHE A 115 4.40 10.96 -14.25
C PHE A 115 3.03 10.79 -14.92
N TYR A 116 2.00 11.36 -14.31
CA TYR A 116 0.61 11.22 -14.72
C TYR A 116 0.17 12.36 -15.65
N SER A 117 -0.87 12.14 -16.44
CA SER A 117 -1.42 13.18 -17.32
C SER A 117 -2.01 14.37 -16.55
N ALA A 118 -2.50 14.10 -15.33
CA ALA A 118 -2.88 15.13 -14.36
C ALA A 118 -2.76 14.58 -12.94
N THR A 119 -2.36 15.43 -12.00
CA THR A 119 -2.39 15.12 -10.56
C THR A 119 -2.86 16.34 -9.79
N ALA A 120 -3.81 16.14 -8.87
CA ALA A 120 -4.30 17.21 -8.01
C ALA A 120 -4.78 16.66 -6.67
N LEU A 121 -4.58 17.43 -5.61
CA LEU A 121 -5.19 17.25 -4.30
C LEU A 121 -6.14 18.43 -4.07
N ARG A 122 -7.41 18.13 -3.75
CA ARG A 122 -8.50 19.11 -3.63
C ARG A 122 -9.42 18.75 -2.46
N GLY A 123 -10.40 19.61 -2.20
CA GLY A 123 -11.45 19.38 -1.22
C GLY A 123 -11.14 20.01 0.14
N ALA A 124 -11.71 19.42 1.19
CA ALA A 124 -11.75 19.97 2.54
C ALA A 124 -10.44 19.74 3.34
N LEU A 125 -9.29 20.17 2.80
CA LEU A 125 -8.00 20.07 3.50
C LEU A 125 -7.98 20.88 4.80
N ASP A 126 -8.58 22.06 4.80
CA ASP A 126 -8.65 22.94 5.97
C ASP A 126 -9.58 22.41 7.08
N ASP A 127 -10.41 21.41 6.76
CA ASP A 127 -11.28 20.72 7.74
C ASP A 127 -10.57 19.55 8.46
N ILE A 128 -9.35 19.19 8.03
CA ILE A 128 -8.54 18.18 8.69
C ILE A 128 -8.05 18.75 10.02
N ARG A 129 -8.41 18.09 11.13
CA ARG A 129 -7.94 18.49 12.47
C ARG A 129 -6.45 18.15 12.64
N PRO A 130 -5.69 18.95 13.42
CA PRO A 130 -4.31 18.64 13.80
C PRO A 130 -4.12 17.31 14.53
N SER A 131 -5.19 16.78 15.12
CA SER A 131 -5.24 15.50 15.83
C SER A 131 -6.61 14.85 15.66
N LYS A 132 -6.66 13.52 15.84
CA LYS A 132 -7.87 12.70 15.77
C LYS A 132 -8.66 12.83 14.44
N SER A 133 -7.97 12.96 13.32
CA SER A 133 -8.53 12.81 11.98
C SER A 133 -8.22 11.43 11.41
N PHE A 134 -9.24 10.74 10.92
CA PHE A 134 -9.11 9.52 10.14
C PHE A 134 -9.34 9.83 8.66
N LEU A 135 -8.37 9.52 7.81
CA LEU A 135 -8.38 9.82 6.38
C LEU A 135 -8.53 8.50 5.62
N GLY A 136 -9.76 8.16 5.22
CA GLY A 136 -10.04 6.93 4.51
C GLY A 136 -9.96 7.13 3.00
N PHE A 137 -8.89 6.65 2.38
CA PHE A 137 -8.65 6.75 0.94
C PHE A 137 -9.35 5.63 0.17
N HIS A 138 -10.02 6.02 -0.92
CA HIS A 138 -10.78 5.14 -1.81
C HIS A 138 -10.58 5.52 -3.28
N PRO A 139 -10.61 4.53 -4.20
CA PRO A 139 -10.37 3.13 -3.91
C PRO A 139 -8.87 2.89 -3.61
N HIS A 140 -8.52 1.73 -3.06
CA HIS A 140 -7.11 1.32 -2.91
C HIS A 140 -6.40 1.15 -4.27
N GLY A 141 -7.12 0.83 -5.36
CA GLY A 141 -6.48 0.52 -6.64
C GLY A 141 -5.56 -0.72 -6.58
N CYS A 142 -4.68 -0.88 -7.56
CA CYS A 142 -3.63 -1.91 -7.50
C CYS A 142 -2.50 -1.52 -6.55
N LEU A 143 -1.93 -0.32 -6.74
CA LEU A 143 -0.80 0.22 -5.98
C LEU A 143 -1.11 1.61 -5.35
N CYS A 144 -2.38 1.88 -5.02
CA CYS A 144 -2.83 3.08 -4.29
C CYS A 144 -2.22 4.40 -4.74
N ALA A 145 -2.23 4.71 -6.03
CA ALA A 145 -1.56 5.90 -6.55
C ALA A 145 -2.07 7.19 -5.89
N GLY A 146 -3.38 7.31 -5.64
CA GLY A 146 -3.94 8.41 -4.84
C GLY A 146 -3.38 8.51 -3.42
N PHE A 147 -3.34 7.39 -2.69
CA PHE A 147 -2.82 7.32 -1.32
C PHE A 147 -1.33 7.69 -1.27
N THR A 148 -0.54 7.18 -2.22
CA THR A 148 0.90 7.41 -2.25
C THR A 148 1.24 8.82 -2.72
N ILE A 149 0.67 9.29 -3.83
CA ILE A 149 1.08 10.53 -4.48
C ILE A 149 0.42 11.76 -3.84
N ASN A 150 -0.87 11.68 -3.52
CA ASN A 150 -1.62 12.79 -2.95
C ASN A 150 -1.77 12.71 -1.42
N GLY A 151 -1.45 11.57 -0.81
CA GLY A 151 -1.33 11.41 0.64
C GLY A 151 0.12 11.42 1.10
N THR A 152 0.78 10.27 1.00
CA THR A 152 2.11 10.00 1.57
C THR A 152 3.18 10.98 1.11
N PHE A 153 3.27 11.29 -0.18
CA PHE A 153 4.30 12.16 -0.74
C PHE A 153 3.76 13.53 -1.19
N ASN A 154 2.71 14.05 -0.54
CA ASN A 154 2.18 15.38 -0.84
C ASN A 154 2.42 16.38 0.32
N PRO A 155 3.25 17.41 0.15
CA PRO A 155 3.57 18.38 1.19
C PRO A 155 2.34 19.10 1.75
N ASP A 156 1.34 19.39 0.91
CA ASP A 156 0.13 20.10 1.34
C ASP A 156 -0.76 19.19 2.19
N PHE A 157 -0.84 17.90 1.87
CA PHE A 157 -1.53 16.92 2.70
C PHE A 157 -0.85 16.76 4.06
N ILE A 158 0.48 16.60 4.09
CA ILE A 158 1.24 16.48 5.34
C ILE A 158 1.06 17.73 6.21
N ARG A 159 1.11 18.93 5.59
CA ARG A 159 0.89 20.21 6.27
C ARG A 159 -0.51 20.35 6.87
N ALA A 160 -1.54 19.91 6.13
CA ALA A 160 -2.92 19.90 6.60
C ALA A 160 -3.09 18.96 7.79
N CYS A 161 -2.50 17.76 7.73
CA CYS A 161 -2.55 16.79 8.81
C CYS A 161 -1.74 17.20 10.05
N LYS A 162 -0.72 18.07 9.95
CA LYS A 162 0.30 18.36 10.98
C LYS A 162 1.16 17.17 11.37
N ARG A 163 0.54 16.03 11.70
CA ARG A 163 1.19 14.76 11.96
C ARG A 163 0.29 13.60 11.57
N VAL A 164 0.78 12.65 10.76
CA VAL A 164 -0.03 11.53 10.26
C VAL A 164 0.74 10.21 10.16
N PHE A 165 0.07 9.11 10.53
CA PHE A 165 0.54 7.76 10.23
C PHE A 165 -0.24 7.17 9.05
N PHE A 166 0.50 6.78 8.01
CA PHE A 166 -0.01 6.05 6.86
C PHE A 166 0.04 4.56 7.16
N LEU A 167 -1.13 3.93 7.30
CA LEU A 167 -1.22 2.53 7.67
C LEU A 167 -1.24 1.64 6.43
N CYS A 168 -0.38 0.62 6.43
CA CYS A 168 -0.24 -0.34 5.34
C CYS A 168 -0.21 -1.78 5.87
N ASP A 169 -0.36 -2.76 4.98
CA ASP A 169 -0.36 -4.18 5.37
C ASP A 169 0.95 -4.59 6.11
N PRO A 170 0.88 -5.37 7.21
CA PRO A 170 2.07 -5.78 7.96
C PRO A 170 3.08 -6.62 7.17
N VAL A 171 2.63 -7.43 6.20
CA VAL A 171 3.54 -8.19 5.32
C VAL A 171 4.30 -7.21 4.43
N LEU A 172 3.62 -6.21 3.88
CA LEU A 172 4.28 -5.13 3.14
C LEU A 172 5.25 -4.34 4.02
N ARG A 173 4.84 -3.94 5.23
CA ARG A 173 5.66 -3.11 6.13
C ARG A 173 6.89 -3.81 6.69
N HIS A 174 6.79 -5.10 6.98
CA HIS A 174 7.79 -5.84 7.76
C HIS A 174 8.40 -7.05 7.05
N LYS A 175 7.87 -7.49 5.90
CA LYS A 175 8.38 -8.65 5.16
C LYS A 175 8.83 -8.31 3.73
N ASN A 176 8.63 -7.08 3.27
CA ASN A 176 9.16 -6.60 2.00
C ASN A 176 10.39 -5.70 2.25
N PRO A 177 11.61 -6.13 1.90
CA PRO A 177 12.82 -5.39 2.26
C PRO A 177 12.93 -4.02 1.58
N GLY A 178 12.49 -3.90 0.33
CA GLY A 178 12.52 -2.62 -0.38
C GLY A 178 11.53 -1.63 0.23
N PHE A 179 10.30 -2.08 0.49
CA PHE A 179 9.28 -1.22 1.08
C PHE A 179 9.64 -0.84 2.53
N GLN A 180 10.23 -1.76 3.29
CA GLN A 180 10.70 -1.46 4.63
C GLN A 180 11.77 -0.37 4.64
N LEU A 181 12.77 -0.46 3.75
CA LEU A 181 13.80 0.58 3.62
C LEU A 181 13.19 1.93 3.22
N MET A 182 12.29 1.94 2.23
CA MET A 182 11.59 3.15 1.82
C MET A 182 10.80 3.77 2.99
N ALA A 183 10.05 2.97 3.74
CA ALA A 183 9.23 3.42 4.85
C ALA A 183 10.07 4.02 6.00
N GLU A 184 11.23 3.45 6.29
CA GLU A 184 12.15 3.96 7.31
C GLU A 184 12.88 5.23 6.85
N ALA A 185 13.31 5.30 5.59
CA ALA A 185 13.88 6.51 5.00
C ALA A 185 12.88 7.67 4.95
N TYR A 186 11.59 7.35 4.73
CA TYR A 186 10.49 8.32 4.65
C TYR A 186 10.13 8.95 6.00
N GLU A 187 10.37 8.25 7.11
CA GLU A 187 9.94 8.65 8.45
C GLU A 187 10.50 10.02 8.85
N ALA A 188 9.64 10.86 9.41
CA ALA A 188 9.98 12.15 10.00
C ALA A 188 9.11 12.40 11.24
N GLU A 189 9.24 13.58 11.85
CA GLU A 189 8.45 13.94 13.03
C GLU A 189 6.94 14.03 12.73
N ASP A 190 6.61 14.55 11.55
CA ASP A 190 5.25 14.80 11.06
C ASP A 190 4.63 13.60 10.32
N ARG A 191 5.40 12.55 10.02
CA ARG A 191 4.91 11.44 9.18
C ARG A 191 5.65 10.13 9.41
N ALA A 192 4.90 9.04 9.33
CA ALA A 192 5.47 7.69 9.26
C ALA A 192 4.55 6.76 8.45
N ILE A 193 5.15 5.71 7.88
CA ILE A 193 4.41 4.57 7.33
C ILE A 193 4.49 3.45 8.37
N GLU A 194 3.34 3.03 8.89
CA GLU A 194 3.22 2.07 9.98
C GLU A 194 2.39 0.85 9.55
N ALA A 195 2.53 -0.26 10.28
CA ALA A 195 1.79 -1.47 10.00
C ALA A 195 0.34 -1.38 10.51
N CYS A 196 -0.58 -1.93 9.72
CA CYS A 196 -2.00 -2.04 10.02
C CYS A 196 -2.33 -3.45 10.54
N ASP A 197 -1.95 -3.74 11.78
CA ASP A 197 -2.57 -4.84 12.53
C ASP A 197 -3.57 -4.27 13.56
N ALA A 198 -4.50 -5.10 14.07
CA ALA A 198 -5.52 -4.60 14.99
C ALA A 198 -4.94 -3.95 16.25
N PRO A 199 -3.86 -4.47 16.88
CA PRO A 199 -3.22 -3.80 18.02
C PRO A 199 -2.56 -2.47 17.64
N GLY A 200 -1.82 -2.41 16.53
CA GLY A 200 -1.15 -1.22 16.03
C GLY A 200 -2.14 -0.13 15.65
N PHE A 201 -3.20 -0.47 14.92
CA PHE A 201 -4.26 0.47 14.55
C PHE A 201 -4.89 1.12 15.79
N LYS A 202 -5.24 0.32 16.79
CA LYS A 202 -5.75 0.81 18.08
C LYS A 202 -4.73 1.68 18.81
N LYS A 203 -3.47 1.25 18.89
CA LYS A 203 -2.39 2.00 19.55
C LYS A 203 -2.19 3.37 18.91
N HIS A 204 -2.14 3.43 17.59
CA HIS A 204 -1.99 4.67 16.85
C HIS A 204 -3.20 5.58 17.09
N MET A 205 -4.43 5.07 16.98
CA MET A 205 -5.61 5.88 17.23
C MET A 205 -5.74 6.36 18.69
N ALA A 206 -5.39 5.52 19.66
CA ALA A 206 -5.38 5.90 21.07
C ALA A 206 -4.39 7.05 21.37
N SER A 207 -3.31 7.18 20.59
CA SER A 207 -2.34 8.29 20.74
C SER A 207 -2.85 9.65 20.25
N GLY A 208 -4.00 9.68 19.55
CA GLY A 208 -4.58 10.91 19.01
C GLY A 208 -3.94 11.44 17.73
N VAL A 209 -2.91 10.77 17.19
CA VAL A 209 -2.30 11.14 15.89
C VAL A 209 -3.28 10.91 14.75
N ASN A 210 -3.19 11.72 13.69
CA ASN A 210 -4.01 11.46 12.50
C ASN A 210 -3.58 10.15 11.84
N VAL A 211 -4.55 9.46 11.25
CA VAL A 211 -4.35 8.14 10.64
C VAL A 211 -4.92 8.15 9.24
N ALA A 212 -4.11 7.78 8.25
CA ALA A 212 -4.55 7.56 6.88
C ALA A 212 -4.54 6.07 6.54
N PHE A 213 -5.62 5.57 5.92
CA PHE A 213 -5.76 4.16 5.61
C PHE A 213 -6.61 3.95 4.34
N ASN A 214 -6.43 2.82 3.66
CA ASN A 214 -7.28 2.37 2.55
C ASN A 214 -8.24 1.27 3.05
N PRO A 215 -9.51 1.59 3.40
CA PRO A 215 -10.42 0.63 4.03
C PRO A 215 -10.65 -0.66 3.24
N GLY A 216 -10.70 -0.56 1.91
CA GLY A 216 -10.89 -1.70 1.02
C GLY A 216 -9.69 -2.67 0.95
N GLY A 217 -8.48 -2.16 1.14
CA GLY A 217 -7.24 -2.95 1.18
C GLY A 217 -7.08 -3.91 -0.01
N PHE A 218 -6.65 -5.15 0.25
CA PHE A 218 -6.51 -6.17 -0.78
C PHE A 218 -7.82 -6.53 -1.50
N MET A 219 -8.98 -6.30 -0.89
CA MET A 219 -10.26 -6.62 -1.54
C MET A 219 -10.51 -5.64 -2.70
N ASP A 220 -10.23 -4.35 -2.52
CA ASP A 220 -10.24 -3.35 -3.59
C ASP A 220 -9.30 -3.74 -4.72
N ALA A 221 -8.05 -4.04 -4.39
CA ALA A 221 -7.05 -4.43 -5.37
C ALA A 221 -7.48 -5.70 -6.15
N THR A 222 -8.26 -6.59 -5.51
CA THR A 222 -8.76 -7.83 -6.11
C THR A 222 -9.98 -7.61 -7.00
N VAL A 223 -10.89 -6.70 -6.64
CA VAL A 223 -12.06 -6.36 -7.46
C VAL A 223 -11.75 -5.32 -8.54
N PHE A 224 -10.58 -4.69 -8.46
CA PHE A 224 -10.10 -3.71 -9.43
C PHE A 224 -10.27 -4.23 -10.86
N LYS A 225 -10.88 -3.39 -11.69
CA LYS A 225 -11.04 -3.61 -13.12
C LYS A 225 -10.78 -2.29 -13.83
N HIS A 226 -9.97 -2.35 -14.89
CA HIS A 226 -9.65 -1.19 -15.70
C HIS A 226 -10.91 -0.44 -16.16
N GLY A 227 -10.91 0.88 -15.98
CA GLY A 227 -11.99 1.78 -16.36
C GLY A 227 -13.27 1.66 -15.52
N LYS A 228 -13.22 0.99 -14.36
CA LYS A 228 -14.35 0.91 -13.42
C LYS A 228 -13.98 1.44 -12.05
N ASP A 229 -14.75 2.41 -11.58
CA ASP A 229 -14.71 2.92 -10.22
C ASP A 229 -15.42 1.96 -9.26
N VAL A 230 -14.66 1.16 -8.52
CA VAL A 230 -15.16 0.16 -7.58
C VAL A 230 -14.42 0.28 -6.26
N CYS A 231 -15.13 0.31 -5.14
CA CYS A 231 -14.53 0.21 -3.80
C CYS A 231 -15.31 -0.77 -2.91
N VAL A 232 -14.60 -1.61 -2.18
CA VAL A 232 -15.10 -2.55 -1.19
C VAL A 232 -15.17 -1.84 0.15
N LEU A 233 -16.39 -1.44 0.54
CA LEU A 233 -16.64 -0.70 1.77
C LEU A 233 -17.73 -1.34 2.62
N LYS A 234 -18.74 -2.00 2.05
CA LYS A 234 -19.90 -2.55 2.78
C LYS A 234 -19.49 -3.53 3.86
N SER A 235 -18.47 -4.36 3.60
CA SER A 235 -17.94 -5.32 4.56
C SER A 235 -16.87 -4.74 5.49
N LYS A 236 -16.41 -3.50 5.25
CA LYS A 236 -15.27 -2.87 5.93
C LYS A 236 -15.76 -1.90 7.00
N LYS A 237 -16.08 -2.43 8.18
CA LYS A 237 -16.65 -1.65 9.30
C LYS A 237 -15.67 -1.39 10.46
N GLY A 238 -14.53 -2.09 10.47
CA GLY A 238 -13.56 -2.03 11.57
C GLY A 238 -12.98 -0.65 11.83
N PHE A 239 -12.74 0.15 10.79
CA PHE A 239 -12.21 1.51 10.97
C PHE A 239 -13.24 2.44 11.61
N ILE A 240 -14.53 2.29 11.31
CA ILE A 240 -15.62 3.05 11.95
C ILE A 240 -15.69 2.73 13.43
N LYS A 241 -15.61 1.44 13.79
CA LYS A 241 -15.54 1.02 15.19
C LYS A 241 -14.44 1.75 15.95
N TYR A 242 -13.23 1.86 15.37
CA TYR A 242 -12.14 2.55 16.04
C TYR A 242 -12.29 4.08 16.02
N CYS A 243 -12.88 4.66 14.98
CA CYS A 243 -13.21 6.08 14.99
C CYS A 243 -14.19 6.42 16.12
N LEU A 244 -15.23 5.60 16.33
CA LEU A 244 -16.14 5.72 17.47
C LEU A 244 -15.43 5.48 18.79
N GLN A 245 -14.59 4.46 18.90
CA GLN A 245 -13.90 4.14 20.14
C GLN A 245 -12.99 5.26 20.65
N PHE A 246 -12.36 6.02 19.75
CA PHE A 246 -11.38 7.04 20.10
C PHE A 246 -11.81 8.48 19.80
N GLY A 247 -13.04 8.66 19.30
CA GLY A 247 -13.62 9.97 18.97
C GLY A 247 -12.90 10.69 17.84
N TYR A 248 -12.78 10.04 16.68
CA TYR A 248 -12.12 10.61 15.49
C TYR A 248 -13.11 11.30 14.55
N ARG A 249 -12.64 12.34 13.89
CA ARG A 249 -13.29 12.92 12.70
C ARG A 249 -12.89 12.12 11.48
N ALA A 250 -13.84 11.44 10.84
CA ALA A 250 -13.56 10.61 9.67
C ALA A 250 -13.80 11.39 8.37
N HIS A 251 -12.79 11.49 7.52
CA HIS A 251 -12.87 12.08 6.19
C HIS A 251 -12.90 10.96 5.13
N PRO A 252 -13.95 10.89 4.28
CA PRO A 252 -13.86 10.13 3.05
C PRO A 252 -12.90 10.86 2.09
N VAL A 253 -11.97 10.13 1.50
CA VAL A 253 -11.04 10.65 0.50
C VAL A 253 -11.19 9.81 -0.76
N TYR A 254 -11.52 10.43 -1.88
CA TYR A 254 -11.73 9.72 -3.15
C TYR A 254 -10.70 10.13 -4.20
N THR A 255 -10.14 9.16 -4.94
CA THR A 255 -9.21 9.41 -6.05
C THR A 255 -9.80 8.98 -7.39
N PHE A 256 -10.08 9.95 -8.26
CA PHE A 256 -10.47 9.69 -9.65
C PHE A 256 -9.25 9.35 -10.52
N GLY A 257 -9.48 8.42 -11.46
CA GLY A 257 -8.48 7.91 -12.41
C GLY A 257 -7.59 6.78 -11.87
N GLU A 258 -7.75 6.40 -10.60
CA GLU A 258 -7.13 5.20 -10.03
C GLU A 258 -7.47 3.95 -10.89
N CYS A 259 -8.70 3.85 -11.40
CA CYS A 259 -9.18 2.77 -12.26
C CYS A 259 -8.49 2.68 -13.64
N GLU A 260 -7.71 3.69 -14.03
CA GLU A 260 -7.00 3.74 -15.31
C GLU A 260 -5.53 3.35 -15.19
N THR A 261 -5.02 3.23 -13.96
CA THR A 261 -3.59 3.03 -13.67
C THR A 261 -3.04 1.69 -14.17
N TYR A 262 -3.88 0.65 -14.24
CA TYR A 262 -3.49 -0.69 -14.66
C TYR A 262 -4.61 -1.41 -15.43
N TYR A 263 -4.24 -2.36 -16.26
CA TYR A 263 -5.08 -3.49 -16.64
C TYR A 263 -4.91 -4.61 -15.62
N THR A 264 -5.97 -5.38 -15.36
CA THR A 264 -5.92 -6.50 -14.40
C THR A 264 -6.56 -7.77 -14.93
N PHE A 265 -6.03 -8.90 -14.50
CA PHE A 265 -6.68 -10.19 -14.69
C PHE A 265 -7.91 -10.31 -13.80
N THR A 266 -9.09 -10.44 -14.39
CA THR A 266 -10.36 -10.51 -13.64
C THR A 266 -10.88 -11.94 -13.42
N GLY A 267 -10.28 -12.95 -14.05
CA GLY A 267 -10.68 -14.36 -13.91
C GLY A 267 -10.48 -14.90 -12.49
N LEU A 268 -11.03 -16.08 -12.19
CA LEU A 268 -10.89 -16.75 -10.87
C LEU A 268 -11.28 -15.88 -9.66
N LYS A 269 -12.25 -14.95 -9.82
CA LYS A 269 -12.62 -13.96 -8.79
C LYS A 269 -12.86 -14.59 -7.42
N LYS A 270 -13.63 -15.69 -7.33
CA LYS A 270 -13.91 -16.37 -6.04
C LYS A 270 -12.63 -16.80 -5.32
N LEU A 271 -11.68 -17.41 -6.03
CA LEU A 271 -10.40 -17.83 -5.46
C LEU A 271 -9.57 -16.62 -5.01
N ARG A 272 -9.45 -15.59 -5.86
CA ARG A 272 -8.69 -14.38 -5.53
C ARG A 272 -9.28 -13.63 -4.34
N MET A 273 -10.61 -13.55 -4.23
CA MET A 273 -11.29 -12.95 -3.08
C MET A 273 -11.06 -13.75 -1.79
N LYS A 274 -11.05 -15.09 -1.88
CA LYS A 274 -10.70 -15.96 -0.73
C LYS A 274 -9.25 -15.73 -0.28
N LEU A 275 -8.32 -15.59 -1.22
CA LEU A 275 -6.91 -15.28 -0.92
C LEU A 275 -6.76 -13.88 -0.30
N ALA A 276 -7.43 -12.87 -0.85
CA ALA A 276 -7.41 -11.50 -0.34
C ALA A 276 -7.99 -11.41 1.08
N GLY A 277 -9.05 -12.16 1.39
CA GLY A 277 -9.59 -12.29 2.75
C GLY A 277 -8.62 -12.91 3.77
N ASN A 278 -7.62 -13.65 3.29
CA ASN A 278 -6.54 -14.24 4.08
C ASN A 278 -5.22 -13.44 3.98
N ASN A 279 -5.28 -12.16 3.59
CA ASN A 279 -4.12 -11.28 3.42
C ASN A 279 -3.08 -11.76 2.39
N VAL A 280 -3.53 -12.49 1.37
CA VAL A 280 -2.69 -12.88 0.24
C VAL A 280 -3.08 -12.03 -0.98
N PRO A 281 -2.20 -11.11 -1.45
CA PRO A 281 -2.48 -10.27 -2.60
C PRO A 281 -2.49 -11.13 -3.88
N ALA A 282 -3.69 -11.39 -4.41
CA ALA A 282 -3.90 -12.15 -5.63
C ALA A 282 -4.30 -11.22 -6.79
N VAL A 283 -3.40 -10.30 -7.13
CA VAL A 283 -3.60 -9.29 -8.17
C VAL A 283 -2.52 -9.44 -9.22
N ALA A 284 -2.94 -9.74 -10.46
CA ALA A 284 -2.07 -9.70 -11.63
C ALA A 284 -2.46 -8.47 -12.45
N PHE A 285 -1.50 -7.56 -12.62
CA PHE A 285 -1.71 -6.26 -13.25
C PHE A 285 -0.64 -5.97 -14.30
N LEU A 286 -1.01 -5.14 -15.27
CA LEU A 286 -0.13 -4.65 -16.34
C LEU A 286 -0.42 -3.16 -16.54
N GLY A 287 0.57 -2.32 -16.25
CA GLY A 287 0.48 -0.87 -16.37
C GLY A 287 1.14 -0.37 -17.65
N TRP A 288 2.22 0.40 -17.53
CA TRP A 288 2.89 1.01 -18.68
C TRP A 288 3.58 -0.03 -19.57
N PRO A 289 3.37 -0.06 -20.91
CA PRO A 289 3.90 -1.13 -21.77
C PRO A 289 5.43 -1.32 -21.73
N LEU A 290 6.20 -0.25 -21.50
CA LEU A 290 7.67 -0.33 -21.40
C LEU A 290 8.13 -0.92 -20.06
N LEU A 291 7.41 -0.62 -18.98
CA LEU A 291 7.69 -1.09 -17.63
C LEU A 291 6.37 -1.51 -16.99
N PRO A 292 5.89 -2.75 -17.21
CA PRO A 292 4.51 -3.14 -16.88
C PRO A 292 4.15 -3.08 -15.39
N PHE A 293 5.14 -2.98 -14.51
CA PHE A 293 4.94 -2.80 -13.08
C PHE A 293 4.69 -1.34 -12.67
N LEU A 294 4.97 -0.36 -13.55
CA LEU A 294 4.65 1.04 -13.34
C LEU A 294 3.22 1.35 -13.79
N PRO A 295 2.55 2.35 -13.19
CA PRO A 295 1.20 2.74 -13.61
C PRO A 295 1.20 3.29 -15.03
N ARG A 296 0.04 3.31 -15.68
CA ARG A 296 -0.11 3.91 -17.00
C ARG A 296 -0.01 5.43 -16.89
N PRO A 297 0.96 6.10 -17.54
CA PRO A 297 1.17 7.52 -17.37
C PRO A 297 0.06 8.39 -17.95
N GLN A 298 -0.82 7.83 -18.79
CA GLN A 298 -2.01 8.51 -19.29
C GLN A 298 -3.08 8.70 -18.22
N SER A 299 -3.07 7.91 -17.13
CA SER A 299 -4.07 8.02 -16.07
C SER A 299 -3.95 9.36 -15.34
N LYS A 300 -5.06 9.79 -14.75
CA LYS A 300 -5.10 10.96 -13.86
C LYS A 300 -5.13 10.50 -12.41
N ILE A 301 -4.53 11.26 -11.49
CA ILE A 301 -4.60 11.00 -10.05
C ILE A 301 -5.17 12.25 -9.36
N LEU A 302 -6.50 12.35 -9.35
CA LEU A 302 -7.22 13.51 -8.81
C LEU A 302 -7.90 13.12 -7.49
N THR A 303 -7.28 13.50 -6.38
CA THR A 303 -7.73 13.15 -5.03
C THR A 303 -8.52 14.29 -4.41
N TYR A 304 -9.69 13.96 -3.88
CA TYR A 304 -10.60 14.88 -3.20
C TYR A 304 -10.76 14.43 -1.75
N VAL A 305 -10.46 15.32 -0.80
CA VAL A 305 -10.78 15.15 0.62
C VAL A 305 -12.19 15.65 0.86
N GLY A 306 -13.07 14.79 1.36
CA GLY A 306 -14.43 15.17 1.72
C GLY A 306 -14.51 15.85 3.10
N PRO A 307 -15.62 16.54 3.38
CA PRO A 307 -15.92 17.06 4.71
C PRO A 307 -15.84 15.95 5.75
N GLY A 308 -15.27 16.28 6.90
CA GLY A 308 -15.12 15.36 8.01
C GLY A 308 -16.43 15.10 8.73
N ILE A 309 -16.56 13.87 9.21
CA ILE A 309 -17.71 13.39 9.97
C ILE A 309 -17.27 13.24 11.42
N ASP A 310 -17.85 14.04 12.31
CA ASP A 310 -17.59 13.91 13.75
C ASP A 310 -18.29 12.68 14.30
N MET A 311 -17.48 11.69 14.69
CA MET A 311 -17.98 10.51 15.36
C MET A 311 -17.91 10.70 16.88
N PRO A 312 -19.00 10.40 17.62
CA PRO A 312 -18.99 10.46 19.07
C PRO A 312 -18.01 9.44 19.62
N GLN A 313 -17.38 9.76 20.75
CA GLN A 313 -16.56 8.79 21.46
C GLN A 313 -17.46 7.81 22.23
N ILE A 314 -17.38 6.53 21.91
CA ILE A 314 -18.12 5.44 22.59
C ILE A 314 -17.13 4.34 22.92
N ASP A 315 -16.83 4.11 24.21
CA ASP A 315 -15.76 3.18 24.62
C ASP A 315 -15.97 1.75 24.11
N SER A 316 -17.22 1.30 24.05
CA SER A 316 -17.63 0.01 23.51
C SER A 316 -18.78 0.18 22.50
N PRO A 317 -18.48 0.59 21.25
CA PRO A 317 -19.51 0.81 20.24
C PRO A 317 -20.26 -0.49 19.94
N SER A 318 -21.59 -0.42 19.96
CA SER A 318 -22.44 -1.53 19.57
C SER A 318 -22.35 -1.79 18.05
N GLN A 319 -22.86 -2.94 17.59
CA GLN A 319 -22.94 -3.19 16.15
C GLN A 319 -23.86 -2.18 15.45
N GLU A 320 -24.92 -1.73 16.13
CA GLU A 320 -25.86 -0.74 15.60
C GLU A 320 -25.20 0.64 15.46
N ASP A 321 -24.39 1.06 16.44
CA ASP A 321 -23.60 2.29 16.34
C ASP A 321 -22.67 2.25 15.12
N VAL A 322 -21.95 1.14 14.98
CA VAL A 322 -21.02 0.95 13.86
C VAL A 322 -21.77 0.95 12.52
N GLU A 323 -22.92 0.29 12.42
CA GLU A 323 -23.73 0.28 11.20
C GLU A 323 -24.21 1.68 10.81
N ARG A 324 -24.75 2.40 11.79
CA ARG A 324 -25.26 3.76 11.60
C ARG A 324 -24.17 4.68 11.08
N TRP A 325 -23.02 4.73 11.74
CA TRP A 325 -21.93 5.63 11.34
C TRP A 325 -21.21 5.17 10.07
N HIS A 326 -21.17 3.86 9.81
CA HIS A 326 -20.68 3.33 8.54
C HIS A 326 -21.57 3.75 7.37
N LYS A 327 -22.89 3.71 7.54
CA LYS A 327 -23.86 4.22 6.54
C LYS A 327 -23.64 5.70 6.26
N VAL A 328 -23.52 6.53 7.30
CA VAL A 328 -23.22 7.98 7.16
C VAL A 328 -21.92 8.21 6.39
N TYR A 329 -20.87 7.44 6.69
CA TYR A 329 -19.59 7.51 5.99
C TYR A 329 -19.71 7.10 4.51
N ALA A 330 -20.40 5.99 4.22
CA ALA A 330 -20.60 5.51 2.86
C ALA A 330 -21.41 6.49 1.99
N GLU A 331 -22.46 7.10 2.56
CA GLU A 331 -23.24 8.14 1.90
C GLU A 331 -22.39 9.40 1.64
N ALA A 332 -21.52 9.78 2.57
CA ALA A 332 -20.61 10.90 2.37
C ALA A 332 -19.57 10.62 1.27
N LEU A 333 -19.04 9.39 1.19
CA LEU A 333 -18.15 8.97 0.11
C LEU A 333 -18.86 9.02 -1.25
N GLN A 334 -20.11 8.54 -1.32
CA GLN A 334 -20.92 8.56 -2.54
C GLN A 334 -21.20 10.00 -2.99
N ARG A 335 -21.59 10.90 -2.06
CA ARG A 335 -21.78 12.33 -2.36
C ARG A 335 -20.50 12.98 -2.87
N LEU A 336 -19.38 12.75 -2.20
CA LEU A 336 -18.07 13.25 -2.62
C LEU A 336 -17.73 12.83 -4.06
N PHE A 337 -18.02 11.57 -4.42
CA PHE A 337 -17.87 11.09 -5.78
C PHE A 337 -18.78 11.82 -6.76
N ASP A 338 -20.09 11.86 -6.49
CA ASP A 338 -21.09 12.39 -7.43
C ASP A 338 -20.92 13.90 -7.69
N GLU A 339 -20.57 14.67 -6.67
CA GLU A 339 -20.35 16.12 -6.77
C GLU A 339 -19.10 16.46 -7.60
N ASN A 340 -18.07 15.59 -7.58
CA ASN A 340 -16.76 15.92 -8.15
C ASN A 340 -16.46 15.20 -9.47
N LYS A 341 -17.21 14.15 -9.84
CA LYS A 341 -16.92 13.33 -11.04
C LYS A 341 -16.89 14.15 -12.34
N ALA A 342 -17.79 15.12 -12.49
CA ALA A 342 -17.81 15.98 -13.68
C ALA A 342 -16.55 16.86 -13.76
N ALA A 343 -16.19 17.54 -12.66
CA ALA A 343 -14.99 18.38 -12.57
C ALA A 343 -13.68 17.57 -12.69
N ALA A 344 -13.70 16.29 -12.31
CA ALA A 344 -12.58 15.36 -12.49
C ALA A 344 -12.46 14.83 -13.93
N GLY A 345 -13.43 15.12 -14.81
CA GLY A 345 -13.45 14.67 -16.21
C GLY A 345 -14.13 13.32 -16.43
N TYR A 346 -14.96 12.87 -15.49
CA TYR A 346 -15.68 11.59 -15.49
C TYR A 346 -17.20 11.78 -15.29
N PRO A 347 -17.90 12.63 -16.08
CA PRO A 347 -19.29 13.01 -15.81
C PRO A 347 -20.27 11.82 -15.77
N ASN A 348 -19.98 10.77 -16.54
CA ASN A 348 -20.81 9.56 -16.65
C ASN A 348 -20.34 8.41 -15.76
N ALA A 349 -19.28 8.59 -14.97
CA ALA A 349 -18.78 7.54 -14.10
C ALA A 349 -19.78 7.23 -12.97
N LYS A 350 -19.73 5.98 -12.52
CA LYS A 350 -20.53 5.47 -11.41
C LYS A 350 -19.62 4.73 -10.46
N LEU A 351 -19.68 5.10 -9.19
CA LEU A 351 -18.98 4.39 -8.13
C LEU A 351 -19.80 3.16 -7.72
N GLU A 352 -19.20 1.99 -7.83
CA GLU A 352 -19.77 0.73 -7.32
C GLU A 352 -19.20 0.47 -5.92
N ILE A 353 -20.01 0.70 -4.88
CA ILE A 353 -19.67 0.36 -3.49
C ILE A 353 -20.07 -1.10 -3.20
N LEU A 354 -19.07 -1.95 -2.96
CA LEU A 354 -19.18 -3.39 -2.72
C LEU A 354 -19.07 -3.80 -1.25
#